data_AF-A0A661P7N8-F1
#
_entry.id   AF-A0A661P7N8-F1
#
_cell.length_a   1.000
_cell.length_b   1.000
_cell.length_c   1.000
_cell.angle_alpha   90.00
_cell.angle_beta   90.00
_cell.angle_gamma   90.00
#
_symmetry.space_group_name_H-M   'P 1'
#
loop_
_entity.id
_entity.type
_entity.pdbx_description
1 polymer ?
#
loop_
_entity_poly.entity_id
_entity_poly.type
_entity_poly.pdbx_seq_one_letter_code
_entity_poly.pdbx_strand_id
1 'polypeptide(L)'
;MLPSFHAGPYVKIMIVDSGSGILASVVDKIFDPYFTTTNDGSGLGLAICHSIISKHDGYIYASSVPGEGTIFTIYLPAIIVTDTKKSEMIPENLVPTLQKLNIMVMDDEDIVRSILGSQLTHLGHKVVLVADGQEAINKYRELQKSGPAVDLIIMDLTISGGMGGKEAVQYILELNPDAK
;
A
#
# COMPACT_ATOMS: atom_id res chain seq x y z
N MET A 1 4.18 -19.90 23.70
CA MET A 1 2.77 -20.29 23.91
C MET A 1 2.07 -20.02 22.59
N LEU A 2 1.52 -21.05 21.92
CA LEU A 2 0.81 -20.82 20.66
C LEU A 2 -0.42 -19.95 20.95
N PRO A 3 -0.68 -18.87 20.18
CA PRO A 3 -1.88 -18.06 20.38
C PRO A 3 -3.13 -18.91 20.19
N SER A 4 -4.23 -18.46 20.78
CA SER A 4 -5.54 -19.04 20.55
C SER A 4 -5.96 -18.79 19.10
N PHE A 5 -5.69 -19.75 18.23
CA PHE A 5 -6.28 -19.77 16.89
C PHE A 5 -7.79 -20.02 17.03
N HIS A 6 -8.58 -19.25 16.28
CA HIS A 6 -9.97 -19.61 16.07
C HIS A 6 -10.03 -20.88 15.21
N ALA A 7 -11.00 -21.75 15.45
CA ALA A 7 -11.15 -22.96 14.64
C ALA A 7 -11.56 -22.57 13.21
N GLY A 8 -10.82 -23.03 12.21
CA GLY A 8 -11.10 -22.71 10.82
C GLY A 8 -9.93 -22.99 9.89
N PRO A 9 -10.12 -22.81 8.57
CA PRO A 9 -9.06 -22.89 7.58
C PRO A 9 -8.18 -21.64 7.65
N TYR A 10 -6.89 -21.82 7.37
CA TYR A 10 -5.90 -20.74 7.35
C TYR A 10 -5.05 -20.81 6.08
N VAL A 11 -4.66 -19.66 5.55
CA VAL A 11 -3.58 -19.55 4.58
C VAL A 11 -2.26 -19.50 5.34
N LYS A 12 -1.36 -20.44 5.04
CA LYS A 12 0.01 -20.45 5.57
C LYS A 12 0.96 -19.86 4.53
N ILE A 13 1.64 -18.78 4.88
CA ILE A 13 2.67 -18.14 4.06
C ILE A 13 4.01 -18.35 4.75
N MET A 14 5.02 -18.80 4.00
CA MET A 14 6.38 -18.97 4.50
C MET A 14 7.33 -18.14 3.65
N ILE A 15 8.10 -17.29 4.33
CA ILE A 15 9.18 -16.50 3.73
C ILE A 15 10.48 -17.09 4.27
N VAL A 16 11.31 -17.61 3.38
CA VAL A 16 12.55 -18.31 3.72
C VAL A 16 13.71 -17.54 3.14
N ASP A 17 14.68 -17.21 3.98
CA ASP A 17 15.99 -16.69 3.56
C ASP A 17 17.11 -17.65 3.96
N SER A 18 18.25 -17.53 3.28
CA SER A 18 19.49 -18.26 3.57
C SER A 18 20.56 -17.31 4.13
N GLY A 19 20.14 -16.29 4.88
CA GLY A 19 21.03 -15.28 5.47
C GLY A 19 21.76 -15.79 6.71
N SER A 20 22.27 -14.86 7.51
CA SER A 20 23.05 -15.20 8.73
C SER A 20 22.22 -15.83 9.86
N GLY A 21 20.90 -15.88 9.73
CA GLY A 21 20.00 -16.24 10.82
C GLY A 21 20.02 -15.24 11.98
N ILE A 22 19.29 -15.60 13.04
CA ILE A 22 19.01 -14.79 14.23
C ILE A 22 19.36 -15.64 15.46
N LEU A 23 19.98 -15.02 16.46
CA LEU A 23 20.31 -15.71 17.71
C LEU A 23 19.04 -16.10 18.46
N ALA A 24 19.01 -17.33 19.00
CA ALA A 24 17.88 -17.84 19.77
C ALA A 24 17.52 -16.96 21.00
N SER A 25 18.49 -16.22 21.56
CA SER A 25 18.26 -15.31 22.68
C SER A 25 17.46 -14.05 22.32
N VAL A 26 17.31 -13.75 21.04
CA VAL A 26 16.62 -12.53 20.57
C VAL A 26 15.51 -12.79 19.55
N VAL A 27 15.35 -14.03 19.06
CA VAL A 27 14.35 -14.36 18.04
C VAL A 27 12.91 -13.98 18.45
N ASP A 28 12.58 -14.11 19.75
CA ASP A 28 11.26 -13.73 20.25
C ASP A 28 11.07 -12.21 20.38
N LYS A 29 12.17 -11.44 20.40
CA LYS A 29 12.17 -9.97 20.58
C LYS A 29 12.12 -9.21 19.26
N ILE A 30 12.31 -9.89 18.13
CA ILE A 30 12.42 -9.21 16.82
C ILE A 30 11.12 -8.50 16.41
N PHE A 31 10.00 -8.82 17.06
CA PHE A 31 8.71 -8.16 16.85
C PHE A 31 8.45 -7.01 17.83
N ASP A 32 9.33 -6.79 18.81
CA ASP A 32 9.20 -5.68 19.75
C ASP A 32 9.51 -4.35 19.04
N PRO A 33 8.68 -3.30 19.22
CA PRO A 33 8.95 -1.99 18.63
C PRO A 33 10.35 -1.47 19.00
N TYR A 34 11.07 -0.95 18.01
CA TYR A 34 12.42 -0.40 18.14
C TYR A 34 13.52 -1.41 18.48
N PHE A 35 13.21 -2.71 18.56
CA PHE A 35 14.23 -3.74 18.69
C PHE A 35 14.99 -3.88 17.37
N THR A 36 16.33 -3.79 17.43
CA THR A 36 17.20 -3.98 16.28
C THR A 36 18.54 -4.57 16.71
N THR A 37 19.12 -5.40 15.86
CA THR A 37 20.52 -5.87 15.96
C THR A 37 21.42 -5.22 14.92
N THR A 38 20.87 -4.30 14.10
CA THR A 38 21.59 -3.55 13.08
C THR A 38 21.64 -2.07 13.45
N ASN A 39 22.74 -1.40 13.08
CA ASN A 39 22.95 0.01 13.43
C ASN A 39 22.09 0.98 12.62
N ASP A 40 21.63 0.56 11.44
CA ASP A 40 20.93 1.43 10.46
C ASP A 40 19.42 1.15 10.38
N GLY A 41 18.90 0.21 11.17
CA GLY A 41 17.48 -0.16 11.18
C GLY A 41 16.70 0.55 12.28
N SER A 42 15.53 1.12 11.95
CA SER A 42 14.62 1.72 12.94
C SER A 42 14.03 0.72 13.94
N GLY A 43 14.13 -0.59 13.66
CA GLY A 43 13.54 -1.66 14.47
C GLY A 43 12.00 -1.69 14.44
N LEU A 44 11.36 -0.99 13.50
CA LEU A 44 9.90 -0.90 13.42
C LEU A 44 9.25 -1.86 12.42
N GLY A 45 10.00 -2.32 11.41
CA GLY A 45 9.42 -3.10 10.30
C GLY A 45 8.67 -4.35 10.77
N LEU A 46 9.31 -5.20 11.56
CA LEU A 46 8.69 -6.44 12.07
C LEU A 46 7.59 -6.17 13.09
N ALA A 47 7.69 -5.12 13.91
CA ALA A 47 6.62 -4.71 14.81
C ALA A 47 5.36 -4.27 14.04
N ILE A 48 5.54 -3.56 12.92
CA ILE A 48 4.44 -3.19 12.01
C ILE A 48 3.85 -4.44 11.36
N CYS A 49 4.67 -5.37 10.86
CA CYS A 49 4.20 -6.64 10.31
C CYS A 49 3.35 -7.41 11.33
N HIS A 50 3.84 -7.54 12.57
CA HIS A 50 3.10 -8.20 13.66
C HIS A 50 1.75 -7.52 13.93
N SER A 51 1.73 -6.18 13.98
CA SER A 51 0.51 -5.39 14.17
C SER A 51 -0.50 -5.58 13.04
N ILE A 52 -0.06 -5.51 11.77
CA ILE A 52 -0.92 -5.70 10.60
C ILE A 52 -1.53 -7.10 10.61
N ILE A 53 -0.71 -8.13 10.83
CA ILE A 53 -1.15 -9.53 10.81
C ILE A 53 -2.12 -9.80 11.97
N SER A 54 -1.83 -9.29 13.16
CA SER A 54 -2.73 -9.41 14.32
C SER A 54 -4.08 -8.73 14.07
N LYS A 55 -4.10 -7.57 13.40
CA LYS A 55 -5.34 -6.86 13.01
C LYS A 55 -6.17 -7.61 11.98
N HIS A 56 -5.60 -8.60 11.29
CA HIS A 56 -6.30 -9.50 10.36
C HIS A 56 -6.60 -10.86 11.02
N ASP A 57 -6.64 -10.94 12.36
CA ASP A 57 -6.84 -12.16 13.14
C ASP A 57 -5.83 -13.28 12.80
N GLY A 58 -4.67 -12.86 12.29
CA GLY A 58 -3.58 -13.73 11.90
C GLY A 58 -2.52 -13.90 12.98
N TYR A 59 -1.53 -14.71 12.66
CA TYR A 59 -0.37 -14.94 13.50
C TYR A 59 0.91 -14.95 12.69
N ILE A 60 1.98 -14.36 13.21
CA ILE A 60 3.33 -14.40 12.64
C ILE A 60 4.32 -14.88 13.69
N TYR A 61 5.26 -15.72 13.28
CA TYR A 61 6.42 -16.10 14.09
C TYR A 61 7.63 -16.38 13.20
N ALA A 62 8.81 -16.40 13.81
CA ALA A 62 10.06 -16.72 13.13
C ALA A 62 10.69 -17.99 13.73
N SER A 63 11.27 -18.81 12.87
CA SER A 63 12.19 -19.87 13.23
C SER A 63 13.52 -19.60 12.54
N SER A 64 14.62 -19.54 13.29
CA SER A 64 15.91 -19.15 12.76
C SER A 64 17.03 -19.98 13.36
N VAL A 65 18.03 -20.29 12.56
CA VAL A 65 19.26 -20.96 13.01
C VAL A 65 20.44 -20.09 12.57
N PRO A 66 21.33 -19.66 13.49
CA PRO A 66 22.51 -18.89 13.14
C PRO A 66 23.36 -19.60 12.08
N GLY A 67 23.62 -18.90 10.97
CA GLY A 67 24.38 -19.41 9.83
C GLY A 67 23.58 -20.19 8.79
N GLU A 68 22.31 -20.53 9.05
CA GLU A 68 21.47 -21.31 8.12
C GLU A 68 20.28 -20.51 7.55
N GLY A 69 19.99 -19.34 8.13
CA GLY A 69 18.93 -18.42 7.66
C GLY A 69 17.71 -18.37 8.58
N THR A 70 16.65 -17.73 8.10
CA THR A 70 15.40 -17.54 8.85
C THR A 70 14.17 -17.92 8.03
N ILE A 71 13.16 -18.43 8.73
CA ILE A 71 11.84 -18.72 8.20
C ILE A 71 10.84 -17.88 8.98
N PHE A 72 10.20 -16.93 8.31
CA PHE A 72 9.02 -16.24 8.83
C PHE A 72 7.77 -17.00 8.36
N THR A 73 6.93 -17.40 9.30
CA THR A 73 5.67 -18.09 9.01
C THR A 73 4.51 -17.23 9.44
N ILE A 74 3.58 -17.01 8.52
CA ILE A 74 2.35 -16.25 8.71
C ILE A 74 1.16 -17.17 8.52
N TYR A 75 0.19 -17.10 9.43
CA TYR A 75 -1.13 -17.71 9.31
C TYR A 75 -2.17 -16.60 9.24
N LEU A 76 -3.02 -16.60 8.22
CA LEU A 76 -4.17 -15.70 8.10
C LEU A 76 -5.45 -16.54 7.99
N PRO A 77 -6.53 -16.20 8.70
CA PRO A 77 -7.81 -16.90 8.56
C PRO A 77 -8.26 -16.89 7.10
N ALA A 78 -8.62 -18.05 6.59
CA ALA A 78 -9.19 -18.20 5.27
C ALA A 78 -10.72 -18.23 5.37
N ILE A 79 -11.40 -17.64 4.39
CA ILE A 79 -12.83 -17.84 4.19
C ILE A 79 -12.97 -18.86 3.08
N ILE A 80 -13.55 -20.03 3.39
CA ILE A 80 -13.99 -20.96 2.35
C ILE A 80 -15.28 -20.37 1.78
N VAL A 81 -15.17 -19.68 0.65
CA VAL A 81 -16.32 -19.22 -0.12
C VAL A 81 -16.93 -20.45 -0.78
N THR A 82 -17.88 -21.10 -0.10
CA THR A 82 -18.62 -22.28 -0.61
C THR A 82 -19.61 -21.91 -1.70
N ASP A 83 -19.96 -20.64 -1.82
CA ASP A 83 -20.80 -20.11 -2.88
C ASP A 83 -19.95 -19.19 -3.76
N THR A 84 -19.09 -19.79 -4.57
CA THR A 84 -18.84 -19.17 -5.85
C THR A 84 -20.12 -19.34 -6.67
N LYS A 85 -21.11 -18.45 -6.45
CA LYS A 85 -21.51 -17.66 -7.64
C LYS A 85 -20.17 -17.29 -8.21
N LYS A 86 -19.75 -17.96 -9.30
CA LYS A 86 -18.58 -17.55 -10.09
C LYS A 86 -18.59 -16.05 -9.90
N SER A 87 -17.61 -15.47 -9.18
CA SER A 87 -17.38 -14.03 -9.27
C SER A 87 -17.52 -13.84 -10.74
N GLU A 88 -18.60 -13.18 -11.21
CA GLU A 88 -18.90 -13.13 -12.63
C GLU A 88 -17.56 -12.72 -13.16
N MET A 89 -16.87 -13.67 -13.83
CA MET A 89 -15.53 -13.39 -14.32
C MET A 89 -15.91 -12.27 -15.21
N ILE A 90 -15.57 -11.04 -14.82
CA ILE A 90 -15.87 -9.86 -15.61
C ILE A 90 -15.38 -10.34 -16.96
N PRO A 91 -16.28 -10.55 -17.93
CA PRO A 91 -15.92 -11.32 -19.10
C PRO A 91 -14.59 -10.77 -19.57
N GLU A 92 -13.62 -11.59 -19.98
CA GLU A 92 -12.34 -11.02 -20.47
C GLU A 92 -12.58 -9.97 -21.58
N ASN A 93 -13.79 -9.96 -22.16
CA ASN A 93 -14.33 -9.02 -23.14
C ASN A 93 -15.16 -7.84 -22.57
N LEU A 94 -15.34 -7.75 -21.25
CA LEU A 94 -15.69 -6.55 -20.50
C LEU A 94 -14.41 -6.02 -19.86
N VAL A 95 -13.42 -5.72 -20.68
CA VAL A 95 -12.75 -4.44 -20.43
C VAL A 95 -13.86 -3.45 -20.77
N PRO A 96 -14.61 -2.85 -19.80
CA PRO A 96 -15.37 -1.66 -20.16
C PRO A 96 -14.31 -0.78 -20.79
N THR A 97 -14.41 -0.47 -22.09
CA THR A 97 -13.40 0.29 -22.84
C THR A 97 -12.84 1.31 -21.89
N LEU A 98 -11.64 1.05 -21.33
CA LEU A 98 -11.22 1.73 -20.10
C LEU A 98 -11.22 3.19 -20.49
N GLN A 99 -12.19 3.94 -19.96
CA GLN A 99 -12.40 5.29 -20.42
C GLN A 99 -11.08 5.98 -20.14
N LYS A 100 -10.43 6.48 -21.18
CA LYS A 100 -9.12 7.09 -21.03
C LYS A 100 -9.31 8.39 -20.24
N LEU A 101 -9.10 8.30 -18.94
CA LEU A 101 -9.17 9.43 -18.02
C LEU A 101 -7.90 10.29 -18.11
N ASN A 102 -8.07 11.58 -17.84
CA ASN A 102 -6.99 12.48 -17.45
C ASN A 102 -6.93 12.48 -15.92
N ILE A 103 -5.88 11.87 -15.37
CA ILE A 103 -5.71 11.67 -13.92
C ILE A 103 -4.60 12.58 -13.43
N MET A 104 -4.83 13.28 -12.33
CA MET A 104 -3.78 14.01 -11.61
C MET A 104 -3.37 13.21 -10.38
N VAL A 105 -2.07 13.05 -10.16
CA VAL A 105 -1.50 12.32 -9.01
C VAL A 105 -0.60 13.25 -8.22
N MET A 106 -0.88 13.39 -6.92
CA MET A 106 -0.14 14.20 -5.96
C MET A 106 0.43 13.32 -4.84
N ASP A 107 1.74 13.41 -4.65
CA ASP A 107 2.49 12.67 -3.63
C ASP A 107 3.87 13.33 -3.49
N ASP A 108 4.46 13.48 -2.28
CA ASP A 108 5.78 14.09 -2.10
C ASP A 108 6.95 13.14 -2.36
N GLU A 109 6.69 11.82 -2.37
CA GLU A 109 7.68 10.80 -2.68
C GLU A 109 7.76 10.52 -4.19
N ASP A 110 8.87 10.93 -4.81
CA ASP A 110 9.12 10.75 -6.25
C ASP A 110 8.94 9.30 -6.73
N ILE A 111 9.36 8.32 -5.91
CA ILE A 111 9.28 6.89 -6.24
C ILE A 111 7.81 6.44 -6.29
N VAL A 112 7.01 6.79 -5.28
CA VAL A 112 5.58 6.43 -5.24
C VAL A 112 4.84 7.10 -6.41
N ARG A 113 5.06 8.41 -6.58
CA ARG A 113 4.46 9.21 -7.65
C ARG A 113 4.78 8.67 -9.04
N SER A 114 6.03 8.30 -9.30
CA SER A 114 6.47 7.79 -10.61
C SER A 114 5.96 6.38 -10.90
N ILE A 115 5.96 5.48 -9.91
CA ILE A 115 5.41 4.12 -10.05
C ILE A 115 3.91 4.19 -10.37
N LEU A 116 3.14 4.94 -9.58
CA LEU A 116 1.70 5.08 -9.79
C LEU A 116 1.40 5.71 -11.15
N GLY A 117 2.13 6.77 -11.52
CA GLY A 117 2.01 7.40 -12.83
C GLY A 117 2.30 6.46 -14.00
N SER A 118 3.34 5.63 -13.87
CA SER A 118 3.70 4.64 -14.89
C SER A 118 2.61 3.59 -15.07
N GLN A 119 2.06 3.07 -13.98
CA GLN A 119 0.99 2.07 -14.02
C GLN A 119 -0.29 2.62 -14.67
N LEU A 120 -0.74 3.82 -14.27
CA LEU A 120 -1.92 4.46 -14.85
C LEU A 120 -1.73 4.77 -16.34
N THR A 121 -0.52 5.21 -16.73
CA THR A 121 -0.18 5.44 -18.14
C THR A 121 -0.19 4.13 -18.94
N HIS A 122 0.33 3.03 -18.37
CA HIS A 122 0.30 1.71 -18.99
C HIS A 122 -1.12 1.20 -19.22
N LEU A 123 -2.06 1.53 -18.33
CA LEU A 123 -3.50 1.26 -18.48
C LEU A 123 -4.20 2.18 -19.51
N GLY A 124 -3.48 3.13 -20.11
CA GLY A 124 -3.98 3.97 -21.20
C GLY A 124 -4.52 5.35 -20.77
N HIS A 125 -4.34 5.73 -19.51
CA HIS A 125 -4.71 7.05 -18.99
C HIS A 125 -3.67 8.11 -19.36
N LYS A 126 -4.10 9.38 -19.38
CA LYS A 126 -3.18 10.53 -19.38
C LYS A 126 -2.95 10.95 -17.94
N VAL A 127 -1.69 11.03 -17.51
CA VAL A 127 -1.36 11.32 -16.12
C VAL A 127 -0.59 12.63 -16.00
N VAL A 128 -0.97 13.45 -15.03
CA VAL A 128 -0.26 14.65 -14.62
C VAL A 128 0.25 14.42 -13.20
N LEU A 129 1.55 14.55 -12.99
CA LEU A 129 2.20 14.37 -11.69
C LEU A 129 2.51 15.73 -11.06
N VAL A 130 2.23 15.87 -9.77
CA VAL A 130 2.52 17.08 -8.96
C VAL A 130 3.08 16.65 -7.61
N ALA A 131 4.02 17.41 -7.05
CA ALA A 131 4.73 17.01 -5.83
C ALA A 131 4.02 17.43 -4.54
N ASP A 132 3.17 18.45 -4.60
CA ASP A 132 2.45 18.95 -3.43
C ASP A 132 1.04 19.49 -3.78
N GLY A 133 0.29 19.84 -2.74
CA GLY A 133 -1.07 20.36 -2.87
C GLY A 133 -1.13 21.72 -3.57
N GLN A 134 -0.10 22.57 -3.42
CA GLN A 134 -0.07 23.88 -4.04
C GLN A 134 0.15 23.75 -5.56
N GLU A 135 1.04 22.86 -5.99
CA GLU A 135 1.20 22.47 -7.39
C GLU A 135 -0.08 21.86 -7.95
N ALA A 136 -0.75 20.98 -7.19
CA ALA A 136 -2.03 20.38 -7.61
C ALA A 136 -3.10 21.44 -7.90
N ILE A 137 -3.30 22.41 -6.99
CA ILE A 137 -4.27 23.50 -7.16
C ILE A 137 -3.92 24.35 -8.40
N ASN A 138 -2.65 24.72 -8.54
CA ASN A 138 -2.19 25.55 -9.66
C ASN A 138 -2.42 24.83 -10.99
N LYS A 139 -2.06 23.54 -11.04
CA LYS A 139 -2.19 22.73 -12.25
C LYS A 139 -3.64 22.46 -12.60
N TYR A 140 -4.49 22.20 -11.61
CA TYR A 140 -5.93 22.04 -11.81
C TYR A 140 -6.56 23.30 -12.42
N ARG A 141 -6.22 24.48 -11.89
CA ARG A 141 -6.69 25.77 -12.40
C ARG A 141 -6.20 26.05 -13.82
N GLU A 142 -4.96 25.69 -14.14
CA GLU A 142 -4.42 25.79 -15.50
C GLU A 142 -5.21 24.89 -16.47
N LEU A 143 -5.43 23.63 -16.10
CA LEU A 143 -6.13 22.65 -16.93
C LEU A 143 -7.60 23.01 -17.13
N GLN A 144 -8.29 23.58 -16.14
CA GLN A 144 -9.64 24.10 -16.32
C GLN A 144 -9.75 25.21 -17.39
N LYS A 145 -8.72 26.05 -17.52
CA LYS A 145 -8.76 27.21 -18.43
C LYS A 145 -8.47 26.84 -19.88
N SER A 146 -7.51 25.95 -20.09
CA SER A 146 -6.93 25.73 -21.42
C SER A 146 -6.53 24.28 -21.70
N GLY A 147 -6.82 23.35 -20.80
CA GLY A 147 -6.44 21.94 -20.90
C GLY A 147 -7.62 20.99 -20.97
N PRO A 148 -7.34 19.68 -21.13
CA PRO A 148 -8.35 18.66 -20.90
C PRO A 148 -8.78 18.68 -19.43
N ALA A 149 -10.08 18.50 -19.18
CA ALA A 149 -10.62 18.40 -17.84
C ALA A 149 -9.96 17.22 -17.10
N VAL A 150 -9.65 17.42 -15.81
CA VAL A 150 -9.16 16.36 -14.93
C VAL A 150 -10.37 15.56 -14.47
N ASP A 151 -10.39 14.27 -14.81
CA ASP A 151 -11.50 13.36 -14.52
C ASP A 151 -11.41 12.73 -13.13
N LEU A 152 -10.18 12.61 -12.60
CA LEU A 152 -9.88 12.02 -11.30
C LEU A 152 -8.59 12.61 -10.72
N ILE A 153 -8.58 12.84 -9.42
CA ILE A 153 -7.42 13.29 -8.67
C ILE A 153 -7.10 12.26 -7.58
N ILE A 154 -5.88 11.75 -7.57
CA ILE A 154 -5.35 10.86 -6.53
C ILE A 154 -4.34 11.66 -5.73
N MET A 155 -4.52 11.74 -4.41
CA MET A 155 -3.66 12.56 -3.55
C MET A 155 -3.27 11.80 -2.29
N ASP A 156 -2.00 11.90 -1.88
CA ASP A 156 -1.65 11.63 -0.49
C ASP A 156 -2.30 12.69 0.41
N LEU A 157 -3.01 12.23 1.44
CA LEU A 157 -3.68 13.09 2.40
C LEU A 157 -2.70 13.94 3.20
N THR A 158 -1.53 13.39 3.52
CA THR A 158 -0.54 14.00 4.41
C THR A 158 0.86 13.83 3.85
N ILE A 159 1.53 14.94 3.56
CA ILE A 159 2.91 14.94 3.08
C ILE A 159 3.80 15.72 4.04
N SER A 160 5.12 15.48 3.99
CA SER A 160 6.09 16.17 4.85
C SER A 160 6.62 17.45 4.21
N GLY A 161 6.62 17.51 2.88
CA GLY A 161 7.28 18.56 2.09
C GLY A 161 6.44 19.81 1.76
N GLY A 162 5.16 19.86 2.13
CA GLY A 162 4.28 20.97 1.72
C GLY A 162 2.81 20.79 2.10
N MET A 163 1.92 21.42 1.33
CA MET A 163 0.47 21.30 1.51
C MET A 163 0.01 19.87 1.19
N GLY A 164 -0.66 19.22 2.13
CA GLY A 164 -1.23 17.88 1.95
C GLY A 164 -2.52 17.85 1.13
N GLY A 165 -2.92 16.66 0.66
CA GLY A 165 -4.15 16.48 -0.08
C GLY A 165 -5.40 16.88 0.70
N LYS A 166 -5.40 16.72 2.03
CA LYS A 166 -6.54 17.12 2.87
C LYS A 166 -6.88 18.61 2.74
N GLU A 167 -5.86 19.46 2.67
CA GLU A 167 -6.03 20.91 2.52
C GLU A 167 -6.32 21.26 1.07
N ALA A 168 -5.57 20.68 0.12
CA ALA A 168 -5.73 20.96 -1.30
C ALA A 168 -7.11 20.59 -1.87
N VAL A 169 -7.72 19.50 -1.39
CA VAL A 169 -9.07 19.09 -1.80
C VAL A 169 -10.11 20.17 -1.49
N GLN A 170 -9.97 20.90 -0.38
CA GLN A 170 -10.89 21.99 -0.04
C GLN A 170 -10.86 23.08 -1.11
N TYR A 171 -9.66 23.53 -1.49
CA TYR A 171 -9.49 24.54 -2.53
C TYR A 171 -9.93 24.06 -3.92
N ILE A 172 -9.68 22.79 -4.25
CA ILE A 172 -10.09 22.22 -5.54
C ILE A 172 -11.61 22.14 -5.63
N LEU A 173 -12.29 21.73 -4.56
CA LEU A 173 -13.76 21.67 -4.51
C LEU A 173 -14.41 23.05 -4.48
N GLU A 174 -13.75 24.07 -3.92
CA GLU A 174 -14.18 25.47 -4.05
C GLU A 174 -14.13 25.97 -5.51
N LEU A 175 -13.13 25.51 -6.27
CA LEU A 175 -13.00 25.82 -7.71
C LEU A 175 -13.99 25.02 -8.57
N ASN A 176 -14.24 23.76 -8.21
CA ASN A 176 -15.19 22.88 -8.89
C ASN A 176 -15.81 21.88 -7.90
N PRO A 177 -17.08 22.09 -7.50
CA PRO A 177 -17.77 21.18 -6.59
C PRO A 177 -17.92 19.75 -7.12
N ASP A 178 -17.82 19.53 -8.44
CA ASP A 178 -17.93 18.22 -9.08
C ASP A 178 -16.57 17.54 -9.30
N ALA A 179 -15.47 18.10 -8.79
CA ALA A 179 -14.16 17.47 -8.85
C ALA A 179 -14.17 16.10 -8.14
N LYS A 180 -13.45 15.13 -8.72
CA LYS A 180 -13.40 13.74 -8.27
C LYS A 180 -12.01 13.32 -7.86
#